data_AF-B7BAQ5-F1
#
_entry.id   AF-B7BAQ5-F1
#
_cell.length_a   1.000
_cell.length_b   1.000
_cell.length_c   1.000
_cell.angle_alpha   90.00
_cell.angle_beta   90.00
_cell.angle_gamma   90.00
#
_symmetry.space_group_name_H-M   'P 1'
#
loop_
_entity.id
_entity.type
_entity.pdbx_description
1 polymer ?
#
loop_
_entity_poly.entity_id
_entity_poly.type
_entity_poly.pdbx_seq_one_letter_code
_entity_poly.pdbx_strand_id
1 'polypeptide(L)'
;MAQMKTYWKRKALAKYKSITLWYKKKMGLSAANKFVQGINDVVVLLEQNPHLGKEEPELKAYKRNYRSFVEHRNHKIIYYIEKDTINIADIWPNSQNPKDIDKRLK
;
A
#
# COMPACT_ATOMS: atom_id res chain seq x y z
N MET A 1 -7.33 -21.54 8.28
CA MET A 1 -6.49 -20.35 8.56
C MET A 1 -7.42 -19.14 8.59
N ALA A 2 -7.34 -18.28 9.59
CA ALA A 2 -8.16 -17.07 9.64
C ALA A 2 -7.63 -16.06 8.63
N GLN A 3 -8.46 -15.65 7.67
CA GLN A 3 -8.12 -14.63 6.67
C GLN A 3 -8.59 -13.27 7.15
N MET A 4 -7.69 -12.28 7.13
CA MET A 4 -8.02 -10.90 7.47
C MET A 4 -8.88 -10.28 6.36
N LYS A 5 -9.78 -9.37 6.73
CA LYS A 5 -10.52 -8.56 5.76
C LYS A 5 -9.67 -7.39 5.28
N THR A 6 -9.70 -7.07 3.99
CA THR A 6 -9.05 -5.86 3.48
C THR A 6 -10.04 -4.71 3.36
N TYR A 7 -9.66 -3.55 3.88
CA TYR A 7 -10.37 -2.29 3.70
C TYR A 7 -9.45 -1.24 3.06
N TRP A 8 -9.88 -0.68 1.94
CA TRP A 8 -9.15 0.40 1.26
C TRP A 8 -9.66 1.76 1.70
N LYS A 9 -8.77 2.60 2.26
CA LYS A 9 -9.10 4.01 2.48
C LYS A 9 -9.35 4.67 1.12
N ARG A 10 -10.33 5.59 1.08
CA ARG A 10 -10.70 6.31 -0.16
C ARG A 10 -9.50 6.97 -0.86
N LYS A 11 -8.59 7.59 -0.08
CA LYS A 11 -7.36 8.21 -0.62
C LYS A 11 -6.42 7.16 -1.23
N ALA A 12 -6.25 6.00 -0.58
CA ALA A 12 -5.44 4.89 -1.10
C ALA A 12 -6.01 4.34 -2.42
N LEU A 13 -7.33 4.11 -2.47
CA LEU A 13 -7.98 3.62 -3.68
C LEU A 13 -7.87 4.61 -4.85
N ALA A 14 -8.04 5.92 -4.58
CA ALA A 14 -7.84 6.96 -5.57
C ALA A 14 -6.38 7.00 -6.07
N LYS A 15 -5.42 6.83 -5.15
CA LYS A 15 -3.99 6.79 -5.49
C LYS A 15 -3.67 5.59 -6.37
N TYR A 16 -4.09 4.40 -5.97
CA TYR A 16 -3.96 3.18 -6.74
C TYR A 16 -4.45 3.38 -8.18
N LYS A 17 -5.69 3.87 -8.36
CA LYS A 17 -6.25 4.20 -9.69
C LYS A 17 -5.40 5.21 -10.47
N SER A 18 -4.94 6.27 -9.81
CA SER A 18 -4.11 7.29 -10.46
C SER A 18 -2.76 6.74 -10.95
N ILE A 19 -2.14 5.84 -10.19
CA ILE A 19 -0.88 5.21 -10.57
C ILE A 19 -1.10 4.22 -11.71
N THR A 20 -2.17 3.41 -11.68
CA THR A 20 -2.56 2.54 -12.80
C THR A 20 -2.73 3.34 -14.09
N LEU A 21 -3.45 4.46 -14.03
CA LEU A 21 -3.66 5.35 -15.19
C LEU A 21 -2.34 5.96 -15.68
N TRP A 22 -1.46 6.36 -14.77
CA TRP A 22 -0.14 6.89 -15.13
C TRP A 22 0.70 5.84 -15.86
N TYR A 23 0.80 4.61 -15.34
CA TYR A 23 1.50 3.51 -16.01
C TYR A 23 0.90 3.23 -17.39
N LYS A 24 -0.43 3.17 -17.49
CA LYS A 24 -1.12 2.94 -18.77
C LYS A 24 -0.76 4.03 -19.79
N LYS A 25 -0.78 5.29 -19.37
CA LYS A 25 -0.51 6.45 -20.25
C LYS A 25 0.97 6.58 -20.64
N LYS A 26 1.90 6.25 -19.74
CA LYS A 26 3.34 6.48 -19.95
C LYS A 26 4.10 5.26 -20.46
N MET A 27 3.65 4.06 -20.11
CA MET A 27 4.39 2.81 -20.32
C MET A 27 3.54 1.74 -21.02
N GLY A 28 2.25 2.01 -21.27
CA GLY A 28 1.32 1.10 -21.94
C GLY A 28 0.59 0.14 -20.98
N LEU A 29 -0.34 -0.63 -21.56
CA LEU A 29 -1.26 -1.49 -20.81
C LEU A 29 -0.55 -2.60 -20.03
N SER A 30 0.51 -3.19 -20.60
CA SER A 30 1.26 -4.26 -19.94
C SER A 30 1.86 -3.80 -18.60
N ALA A 31 2.45 -2.60 -18.57
CA ALA A 31 3.01 -2.03 -17.34
C ALA A 31 1.93 -1.73 -16.29
N ALA A 32 0.77 -1.22 -16.71
CA ALA A 32 -0.36 -0.98 -15.82
C ALA A 32 -0.89 -2.29 -15.21
N ASN A 33 -0.98 -3.36 -16.02
CA ASN A 33 -1.42 -4.67 -15.55
C ASN A 33 -0.44 -5.29 -14.55
N LYS A 34 0.87 -5.17 -14.79
CA LYS A 34 1.90 -5.62 -13.84
C LYS A 34 1.78 -4.91 -12.49
N PHE A 35 1.56 -3.59 -12.50
CA PHE A 35 1.32 -2.82 -11.27
C PHE A 35 0.06 -3.30 -10.53
N VAL A 36 -1.05 -3.48 -11.26
CA VAL A 36 -2.32 -3.96 -10.69
C VAL A 36 -2.17 -5.35 -10.06
N GLN A 37 -1.55 -6.28 -10.78
CA GLN A 37 -1.32 -7.64 -10.32
C GLN A 37 -0.42 -7.65 -9.08
N GLY A 38 0.73 -6.97 -9.14
CA GLY A 38 1.66 -6.92 -8.02
C GLY A 38 1.03 -6.38 -6.73
N ILE A 39 0.28 -5.28 -6.82
CA ILE A 39 -0.46 -4.74 -5.66
C ILE A 39 -1.49 -5.74 -5.12
N ASN A 40 -2.27 -6.37 -6.00
CA ASN A 40 -3.30 -7.33 -5.58
C ASN A 40 -2.68 -8.59 -4.94
N ASP A 41 -1.60 -9.11 -5.51
CA ASP A 41 -0.90 -10.29 -4.99
C ASP A 41 -0.36 -10.03 -3.58
N VAL A 42 0.21 -8.84 -3.35
CA VAL A 42 0.65 -8.45 -2.00
C VAL A 42 -0.52 -8.25 -1.05
N VAL A 43 -1.65 -7.69 -1.50
CA VAL A 43 -2.83 -7.58 -0.63
C VAL A 43 -3.32 -8.96 -0.19
N VAL A 44 -3.42 -9.93 -1.10
CA VAL A 44 -3.78 -11.32 -0.78
C VAL A 44 -2.78 -11.94 0.19
N LEU A 45 -1.48 -11.72 -0.02
CA LEU A 45 -0.42 -12.19 0.86
C LEU A 45 -0.55 -11.59 2.27
N LEU A 46 -0.86 -10.30 2.37
CA LEU A 46 -1.05 -9.60 3.63
C LEU A 46 -2.33 -10.07 4.35
N GLU A 47 -3.41 -10.38 3.63
CA GLU A 47 -4.62 -10.96 4.24
C GLU A 47 -4.36 -12.26 4.99
N GLN A 48 -3.39 -13.05 4.51
CA GLN A 48 -2.95 -14.29 5.14
C GLN A 48 -1.85 -14.06 6.19
N ASN A 49 -0.99 -13.08 5.97
CA ASN A 49 0.20 -12.80 6.78
C ASN A 49 0.28 -11.29 7.11
N PRO A 50 -0.63 -10.76 7.95
CA PRO A 50 -0.78 -9.32 8.15
C PRO A 50 0.48 -8.65 8.75
N HIS A 51 1.35 -9.41 9.40
CA HIS A 51 2.59 -8.90 10.00
C HIS A 51 3.82 -9.01 9.09
N LEU A 52 3.67 -9.43 7.83
CA LEU A 52 4.78 -9.58 6.89
C LEU A 52 5.41 -8.24 6.49
N GLY A 53 4.61 -7.17 6.42
CA GLY A 53 5.12 -5.82 6.24
C GLY A 53 5.87 -5.33 7.48
N LYS A 54 6.99 -4.62 7.29
CA LYS A 54 7.78 -4.07 8.40
C LYS A 54 7.08 -2.87 9.01
N GLU A 55 7.30 -2.59 10.28
CA GLU A 55 6.85 -1.33 10.88
C GLU A 55 7.45 -0.15 10.12
N GLU A 56 6.62 0.85 9.81
CA GLU A 56 7.00 2.03 9.05
C GLU A 56 7.70 3.04 9.99
N PRO A 57 9.03 3.23 9.88
CA PRO A 57 9.79 4.04 10.84
C PRO A 57 9.28 5.46 10.99
N GLU A 58 8.93 6.09 9.87
CA GLU A 58 8.46 7.48 9.77
C GLU A 58 7.10 7.69 10.42
N LEU A 59 6.38 6.60 10.72
CA LEU A 59 5.04 6.64 11.30
C LEU A 59 4.97 6.00 12.70
N LYS A 60 6.11 5.67 13.31
CA LYS A 60 6.16 5.06 14.66
C LYS A 60 5.49 5.90 15.75
N ALA A 61 5.47 7.23 15.59
CA ALA A 61 4.82 8.13 16.55
C ALA A 61 3.28 8.02 16.53
N TYR A 62 2.69 7.41 15.50
CA TYR A 62 1.24 7.27 15.37
C TYR A 62 0.73 6.01 16.04
N LYS A 63 -0.37 6.13 16.80
CA LYS A 63 -1.02 5.02 17.53
C LYS A 63 -1.44 3.82 16.66
N ARG A 64 -1.58 4.02 15.35
CA ARG A 64 -2.09 2.99 14.42
C ARG A 64 -1.04 1.94 14.04
N ASN A 65 0.21 2.01 14.53
CA ASN A 65 1.28 1.04 14.25
C ASN A 65 1.37 0.71 12.75
N TYR A 66 1.61 1.76 11.95
CA TYR A 66 1.68 1.61 10.51
C TYR A 66 2.81 0.65 10.10
N ARG A 67 2.53 -0.09 9.03
CA ARG A 67 3.43 -1.04 8.40
C ARG A 67 3.56 -0.72 6.92
N SER A 68 4.65 -1.18 6.32
CA SER A 68 4.83 -1.12 4.88
C SER A 68 5.38 -2.42 4.28
N PHE A 69 4.96 -2.69 3.06
CA PHE A 69 5.46 -3.78 2.24
C PHE A 69 5.92 -3.22 0.90
N VAL A 70 7.20 -3.42 0.56
CA VAL A 70 7.77 -2.97 -0.72
C VAL A 70 7.49 -4.05 -1.76
N GLU A 71 6.43 -3.87 -2.53
CA GLU A 71 6.05 -4.78 -3.62
C GLU A 71 7.04 -4.68 -4.79
N HIS A 72 7.50 -3.46 -5.10
CA HIS A 72 8.43 -3.20 -6.20
C HIS A 72 9.25 -1.94 -5.91
N ARG A 73 10.39 -1.79 -6.59
CA ARG A 73 11.33 -0.67 -6.35
C ARG A 73 10.67 0.72 -6.38
N ASN A 74 9.62 0.89 -7.20
CA ASN A 74 8.95 2.17 -7.39
C ASN A 74 7.88 2.48 -6.33
N HIS A 75 7.42 1.50 -5.56
CA HIS A 75 6.31 1.72 -4.64
C HIS A 75 6.23 0.70 -3.50
N LYS A 76 5.61 1.15 -2.42
CA LYS A 76 5.27 0.31 -1.27
C LYS A 76 3.82 0.53 -0.86
N ILE A 77 3.23 -0.50 -0.28
CA ILE A 77 1.90 -0.44 0.32
C ILE A 77 2.08 0.01 1.77
N ILE A 78 1.35 1.03 2.21
CA ILE A 78 1.30 1.46 3.60
C ILE A 78 -0.06 1.03 4.16
N TYR A 79 -0.02 0.31 5.28
CA TYR A 79 -1.23 -0.23 5.90
C TYR A 79 -1.12 -0.26 7.42
N TYR A 80 -2.21 -0.59 8.09
CA TYR A 80 -2.22 -0.94 9.50
C TYR A 80 -3.27 -1.99 9.79
N ILE A 81 -3.13 -2.67 10.93
CA ILE A 81 -4.04 -3.72 11.37
C ILE A 81 -4.96 -3.14 12.44
N GLU A 82 -6.26 -3.34 12.29
CA GLU A 82 -7.26 -2.97 13.30
C GLU A 82 -8.28 -4.09 13.44
N LYS A 83 -8.29 -4.75 14.60
CA LYS A 83 -9.03 -6.01 14.83
C LYS A 83 -8.67 -7.02 13.73
N ASP A 84 -9.67 -7.54 13.01
CA ASP A 84 -9.48 -8.52 11.92
C ASP A 84 -9.42 -7.86 10.54
N THR A 85 -9.03 -6.58 10.46
CA THR A 85 -9.01 -5.79 9.22
C THR A 85 -7.63 -5.20 8.92
N ILE A 86 -7.16 -5.43 7.69
CA ILE A 86 -6.03 -4.74 7.08
C ILE A 86 -6.55 -3.49 6.41
N ASN A 87 -6.16 -2.33 6.95
CA ASN A 87 -6.52 -1.04 6.41
C ASN A 87 -5.42 -0.55 5.47
N ILE A 88 -5.63 -0.64 4.16
CA ILE A 88 -4.72 -0.06 3.16
C ILE A 88 -4.86 1.46 3.22
N ALA A 89 -3.82 2.12 3.71
CA ALA A 89 -3.81 3.54 4.01
C ALA A 89 -3.27 4.38 2.85
N ASP A 90 -2.27 3.87 2.12
CA ASP A 90 -1.76 4.51 0.90
C ASP A 90 -0.98 3.53 0.01
N ILE A 91 -0.82 3.89 -1.27
CA ILE A 91 0.19 3.34 -2.17
C ILE A 91 1.24 4.42 -2.37
N TRP A 92 2.41 4.23 -1.73
CA TRP A 92 3.46 5.22 -1.66
C TRP A 92 4.48 5.03 -2.79
N PRO A 93 4.74 6.04 -3.63
CA PRO A 93 5.83 6.03 -4.58
C PRO A 93 7.18 6.21 -3.87
N ASN A 94 8.09 5.26 -4.01
CA ASN A 94 9.39 5.27 -3.32
C ASN A 94 10.35 6.37 -3.80
N SER A 95 10.02 7.07 -4.90
CA SER A 95 10.75 8.25 -5.36
C SER A 95 10.46 9.52 -4.54
N GLN A 96 9.42 9.51 -3.70
CA GLN A 96 9.10 10.61 -2.80
C GLN A 96 9.90 10.53 -1.51
N ASN A 97 10.15 11.68 -0.88
CA ASN A 97 10.84 11.76 0.41
C ASN A 97 10.02 11.05 1.51
N PRO A 98 10.55 9.99 2.15
CA PRO A 98 9.83 9.23 3.17
C PRO A 98 9.34 10.08 4.35
N LYS A 99 10.02 11.20 4.66
CA LYS A 99 9.61 12.13 5.71
C LYS A 99 8.27 12.82 5.44
N ASP A 100 7.75 12.75 4.21
CA ASP A 100 6.47 13.35 3.81
C ASP A 100 5.30 12.35 3.84
N ILE A 101 5.52 11.11 4.31
CA ILE A 101 4.48 10.07 4.36
C ILE A 101 3.30 10.51 5.23
N ASP A 102 3.57 11.14 6.37
CA ASP A 102 2.55 11.61 7.30
C ASP A 102 1.57 12.60 6.65
N LYS A 103 2.06 13.46 5.74
CA LYS A 103 1.26 14.47 5.02
C LYS A 103 0.15 13.86 4.17
N ARG A 104 0.31 12.61 3.72
CA ARG A 104 -0.70 11.90 2.92
C ARG A 104 -1.70 11.10 3.75
N LEU A 105 -1.37 10.85 5.02
CA LEU A 105 -2.14 10.04 5.95
C LEU A 105 -2.98 10.87 6.94
N LYS A 106 -2.74 12.18 7.02
CA LYS A 106 -3.66 13.18 7.58
C LYS A 106 -4.91 13.35 6.71
#